data_AF-A0A7V9F7B3-F1
#
_entry.id   AF-A0A7V9F7B3-F1
#
_cell.length_a   1.000
_cell.length_b   1.000
_cell.length_c   1.000
_cell.angle_alpha   90.00
_cell.angle_beta   90.00
_cell.angle_gamma   90.00
#
_symmetry.space_group_name_H-M   'P 1'
#
loop_
_entity.id
_entity.type
_entity.pdbx_description
1 polymer ?
#
loop_
_entity_poly.entity_id
_entity_poly.type
_entity_poly.pdbx_seq_one_letter_code
_entity_poly.pdbx_strand_id
1 'polypeptide(L)'
;MCPSRGGRLRLVFTPVKSASVLWALGDPDVRTAVEAAHHEAVETTMGWVEQHAAYTRTGHAGAAQVDTTGLVCAASDHRESRSSDPDLHTHVAVANKICGLDGNWRSLDARACTRSGWRRLSATARGSRMRCPAGSA
;
A
#
# COMPACT_ATOMS: atom_id res chain seq x y z
N MET A 1 -29.91 1.29 -6.33
CA MET A 1 -29.24 2.36 -5.56
C MET A 1 -27.92 1.81 -5.02
N CYS A 2 -26.78 2.16 -5.63
CA CYS A 2 -25.45 1.70 -5.18
C CYS A 2 -24.58 2.94 -4.95
N PRO A 3 -24.46 3.45 -3.71
CA PRO A 3 -23.61 4.59 -3.43
C PRO A 3 -22.33 4.12 -2.73
N SER A 4 -21.21 4.16 -3.44
CA SER A 4 -19.96 4.73 -2.91
C SER A 4 -18.98 4.88 -4.06
N ARG A 5 -18.78 6.12 -4.50
CA ARG A 5 -17.59 6.50 -5.26
C ARG A 5 -16.41 6.21 -4.33
N GLY A 6 -15.70 5.11 -4.56
CA GLY A 6 -14.67 4.65 -3.64
C GLY A 6 -13.58 5.70 -3.47
N GLY A 7 -13.32 6.05 -2.21
CA GLY A 7 -12.30 7.02 -1.84
C GLY A 7 -10.93 6.58 -2.33
N ARG A 8 -10.07 7.55 -2.65
CA ARG A 8 -8.65 7.30 -2.89
C ARG A 8 -8.00 6.89 -1.57
N LEU A 9 -7.49 5.66 -1.50
CA LEU A 9 -6.73 5.19 -0.35
C LEU A 9 -5.31 5.77 -0.45
N ARG A 10 -4.88 6.50 0.58
CA ARG A 10 -3.52 7.01 0.73
C ARG A 10 -2.97 6.54 2.06
N LEU A 11 -1.85 5.83 2.01
CA LEU A 11 -1.06 5.49 3.18
C LEU A 11 0.08 6.50 3.30
N VAL A 12 0.42 6.89 4.52
CA VAL A 12 1.53 7.82 4.79
C VAL A 12 2.44 7.16 5.80
N PHE A 13 3.70 6.99 5.41
CA PHE A 13 4.75 6.41 6.23
C PHE A 13 5.67 7.53 6.68
N THR A 14 5.58 7.88 7.95
CA THR A 14 6.42 8.89 8.58
C THR A 14 7.21 8.20 9.69
N PRO A 15 8.54 8.14 9.61
CA PRO A 15 9.38 7.61 10.66
C PRO A 15 9.33 8.54 11.88
N VAL A 16 9.90 8.09 13.00
CA VAL A 16 10.05 8.94 14.17
C VAL A 16 10.91 10.17 13.85
N LYS A 17 10.59 11.33 14.44
CA LYS A 17 11.20 12.61 14.07
C LYS A 17 12.74 12.60 14.14
N SER A 18 13.31 11.91 15.11
CA SER A 18 14.76 11.76 15.26
C SER A 18 15.43 11.12 14.04
N ALA A 19 14.76 10.18 13.36
CA ALA A 19 15.27 9.58 12.13
C ALA A 19 15.31 10.59 10.98
N SER A 20 14.27 11.41 10.83
CA SER A 20 14.26 12.50 9.84
C SER A 20 15.34 13.55 10.12
N VAL A 21 15.62 13.86 11.39
CA VAL A 21 16.71 14.76 11.78
C VAL A 21 18.08 14.14 11.48
N LEU A 22 18.27 12.86 11.83
CA LEU A 22 19.50 12.12 11.53
C LEU A 22 19.77 12.06 10.01
N TRP A 23 18.73 11.78 9.23
CA TRP A 23 18.78 11.79 7.77
C TRP A 23 19.23 13.14 7.20
N ALA A 24 18.66 14.24 7.69
CA ALA A 24 18.94 15.57 7.15
C ALA A 24 20.29 16.16 7.57
N LEU A 25 20.76 15.84 8.79
CA LEU A 25 22.00 16.39 9.34
C LEU A 25 23.20 15.44 9.20
N GLY A 26 22.96 14.17 8.90
CA GLY A 26 23.99 13.16 8.70
C GLY A 26 24.84 13.41 7.45
N ASP A 27 26.02 12.82 7.44
CA ASP A 27 26.84 12.72 6.24
C ASP A 27 26.13 11.91 5.14
N PRO A 28 26.63 11.90 3.89
CA PRO A 28 26.00 11.18 2.79
C PRO A 28 25.76 9.69 3.05
N ASP A 29 26.63 9.03 3.81
CA ASP A 29 26.52 7.59 4.09
C ASP A 29 25.38 7.35 5.09
N VAL A 30 25.31 8.14 6.17
CA VAL A 30 24.22 8.09 7.14
C VAL A 30 22.88 8.39 6.47
N ARG A 31 22.82 9.42 5.62
CA ARG A 31 21.58 9.77 4.89
C ARG A 31 21.10 8.61 4.02
N THR A 32 22.01 8.02 3.25
CA THR A 32 21.71 6.89 2.37
C THR A 32 21.21 5.69 3.18
N ALA A 33 21.85 5.40 4.33
CA ALA A 33 21.43 4.31 5.21
C ALA A 33 20.03 4.54 5.79
N VAL A 34 19.69 5.76 6.21
CA VAL A 34 18.36 6.08 6.74
C VAL A 34 17.29 6.03 5.64
N GLU A 35 17.58 6.52 4.43
CA GLU A 35 16.66 6.39 3.28
C GLU A 35 16.38 4.92 2.95
N ALA A 36 17.44 4.10 2.86
CA ALA A 36 17.30 2.68 2.57
C ALA A 36 16.46 1.96 3.64
N ALA A 37 16.71 2.22 4.92
CA ALA A 37 15.93 1.62 6.01
C ALA A 37 14.46 2.06 5.99
N HIS A 38 14.19 3.32 5.66
CA HIS A 38 12.83 3.84 5.51
C HIS A 38 12.11 3.16 4.33
N HIS A 39 12.77 3.04 3.18
CA HIS A 39 12.21 2.35 2.01
C HIS A 39 11.96 0.86 2.27
N GLU A 40 12.88 0.16 2.92
CA GLU A 40 12.70 -1.23 3.31
C GLU A 40 11.49 -1.42 4.23
N ALA A 41 11.29 -0.51 5.20
CA ALA A 41 10.13 -0.54 6.08
C ALA A 41 8.81 -0.29 5.32
N VAL A 42 8.81 0.65 4.37
CA VAL A 42 7.66 0.91 3.49
C VAL A 42 7.34 -0.32 2.65
N GLU A 43 8.34 -0.90 1.97
CA GLU A 43 8.15 -2.10 1.13
C GLU A 43 7.65 -3.29 1.93
N THR A 44 8.25 -3.56 3.10
CA THR A 44 7.83 -4.64 4.00
C THR A 44 6.37 -4.46 4.43
N THR A 45 6.00 -3.24 4.82
CA THR A 45 4.64 -2.96 5.25
C THR A 45 3.66 -3.07 4.09
N MET A 46 4.03 -2.59 2.89
CA MET A 46 3.19 -2.71 1.71
C MET A 46 2.99 -4.17 1.28
N GLY A 47 4.03 -5.01 1.35
CA GLY A 47 3.90 -6.45 1.11
C GLY A 47 2.96 -7.13 2.11
N TRP A 48 2.99 -6.68 3.37
CA TRP A 48 2.02 -7.14 4.36
C TRP A 48 0.59 -6.64 4.08
N VAL A 49 0.43 -5.37 3.70
CA VAL A 49 -0.88 -4.80 3.31
C VAL A 49 -1.45 -5.53 2.10
N GLU A 50 -0.64 -5.84 1.10
CA GLU A 50 -1.06 -6.62 -0.07
C GLU A 50 -1.61 -7.98 0.34
N GLN A 51 -0.91 -8.72 1.22
CA GLN A 51 -1.38 -10.03 1.70
C GLN A 51 -2.68 -9.99 2.51
N HIS A 52 -2.97 -8.86 3.19
CA HIS A 52 -4.07 -8.78 4.16
C HIS A 52 -5.22 -7.86 3.72
N ALA A 53 -5.07 -7.14 2.61
CA ALA A 53 -6.07 -6.18 2.15
C ALA A 53 -6.26 -6.12 0.64
N ALA A 54 -5.51 -6.87 -0.17
CA ALA A 54 -5.68 -6.94 -1.63
C ALA A 54 -6.85 -7.83 -2.03
N TYR A 55 -8.07 -7.39 -1.71
CA TYR A 55 -9.28 -8.14 -2.00
C TYR A 55 -10.32 -7.30 -2.72
N THR A 56 -11.18 -7.98 -3.49
CA THR A 56 -12.37 -7.38 -4.09
C THR A 56 -13.60 -8.18 -3.73
N ARG A 57 -14.78 -7.55 -3.85
CA ARG A 57 -16.06 -8.20 -3.57
C ARG A 57 -16.83 -8.51 -4.85
N THR A 58 -17.41 -9.70 -4.92
CA THR A 58 -18.21 -10.19 -6.04
C THR A 58 -19.56 -10.76 -5.57
N GLY A 59 -20.49 -10.98 -6.50
CA GLY A 59 -21.85 -11.48 -6.21
C GLY A 59 -22.83 -10.39 -5.75
N HIS A 60 -24.11 -10.76 -5.59
CA HIS A 60 -25.16 -9.84 -5.16
C HIS A 60 -24.80 -9.22 -3.80
N ALA A 61 -24.86 -7.89 -3.70
CA ALA A 61 -24.42 -7.11 -2.54
C ALA A 61 -22.97 -7.36 -2.07
N GLY A 62 -22.09 -7.97 -2.88
CA GLY A 62 -20.70 -8.29 -2.55
C GLY A 62 -20.54 -9.50 -1.61
N ALA A 63 -21.37 -10.52 -1.78
CA ALA A 63 -21.44 -11.70 -0.93
C ALA A 63 -20.12 -12.49 -0.81
N ALA A 64 -19.20 -12.38 -1.78
CA ALA A 64 -17.92 -13.09 -1.76
C ALA A 64 -16.73 -12.12 -1.81
N GLN A 65 -15.66 -12.47 -1.10
CA GLN A 65 -14.36 -11.81 -1.19
C GLN A 65 -13.44 -12.69 -2.03
N VAL A 66 -12.78 -12.12 -3.03
CA VAL A 66 -11.96 -12.86 -4.00
C VAL A 66 -10.53 -12.35 -3.93
N ASP A 67 -9.59 -13.29 -4.00
CA ASP A 67 -8.16 -13.04 -4.15
C ASP A 67 -7.86 -12.33 -5.47
N THR A 68 -6.72 -11.64 -5.49
CA THR A 68 -6.34 -10.74 -6.59
C THR A 68 -4.90 -10.96 -6.99
N THR A 69 -4.50 -10.34 -8.10
CA THR A 69 -3.12 -10.38 -8.58
C THR A 69 -2.19 -9.41 -7.85
N GLY A 70 -2.67 -8.73 -6.80
CA GLY A 70 -1.91 -7.73 -6.04
C GLY A 70 -2.41 -6.29 -6.15
N LEU A 71 -1.71 -5.37 -5.50
CA LEU A 71 -2.06 -3.95 -5.45
C LEU A 71 -1.35 -3.12 -6.53
N VAL A 72 -2.04 -2.10 -7.04
CA VAL A 72 -1.42 -1.05 -7.86
C VAL A 72 -1.28 0.21 -7.01
N CYS A 73 -0.05 0.68 -6.82
CA CYS A 73 0.22 1.87 -6.03
C CYS A 73 1.37 2.71 -6.60
N ALA A 74 1.39 3.99 -6.24
CA ALA A 74 2.48 4.92 -6.50
C ALA A 74 3.01 5.48 -5.19
N ALA A 75 4.32 5.39 -4.97
CA ALA A 75 5.01 5.93 -3.80
C ALA A 75 5.74 7.23 -4.16
N SER A 76 5.67 8.23 -3.30
CA SER A 76 6.36 9.51 -3.47
C SER A 76 6.95 9.97 -2.14
N ASP A 77 8.26 10.20 -2.12
CA ASP A 77 8.98 10.69 -0.96
C ASP A 77 8.96 12.20 -0.86
N HIS A 78 8.78 12.67 0.35
CA HIS A 78 8.84 14.06 0.75
C HIS A 78 9.92 14.21 1.84
N ARG A 79 10.44 15.43 1.99
CA ARG A 79 11.66 15.71 2.77
C ARG A 79 11.47 16.73 3.88
N GLU A 80 10.35 17.42 3.88
CA GLU A 80 10.06 18.54 4.78
C GLU A 80 8.61 18.48 5.24
N SER A 81 8.37 19.00 6.43
CA SER A 81 7.03 19.19 6.95
C SER A 81 6.46 20.52 6.43
N ARG A 82 5.18 20.80 6.74
CA ARG A 82 4.54 22.10 6.45
C ARG A 82 5.20 23.28 7.16
N SER A 83 5.93 23.00 8.24
CA SER A 83 6.71 23.99 9.00
C SER A 83 8.17 24.05 8.55
N SER A 84 8.52 23.43 7.41
CA SER A 84 9.85 23.44 6.80
C SER A 84 10.96 22.82 7.65
N ASP A 85 10.61 21.95 8.61
CA ASP A 85 11.56 21.14 9.37
C ASP A 85 11.78 19.76 8.71
N PRO A 86 12.97 19.14 8.89
CA PRO A 86 13.32 17.89 8.23
C PRO A 86 12.32 16.76 8.47
N ASP A 87 11.68 16.25 7.43
CA ASP A 87 10.63 15.25 7.56
C ASP A 87 10.63 14.30 6.36
N LEU A 88 11.46 13.25 6.44
CA LEU A 88 11.49 12.18 5.45
C LEU A 88 10.21 11.36 5.59
N HIS A 89 9.32 11.40 4.61
CA HIS A 89 8.09 10.59 4.64
C HIS A 89 7.66 10.16 3.25
N THR A 90 7.00 9.00 3.17
CA THR A 90 6.52 8.45 1.90
C THR A 90 5.00 8.44 1.87
N HIS A 91 4.45 8.99 0.79
CA HIS A 91 3.04 8.84 0.48
C HIS A 91 2.84 7.72 -0.53
N VAL A 92 2.00 6.76 -0.19
CA VAL A 92 1.61 5.67 -1.10
C VAL A 92 0.15 5.86 -1.50
N ALA A 93 -0.06 6.26 -2.75
CA ALA A 93 -1.38 6.34 -3.36
C ALA A 93 -1.76 4.97 -3.92
N VAL A 94 -2.77 4.33 -3.33
CA VAL A 94 -3.26 3.01 -3.77
C VAL A 94 -4.43 3.21 -4.74
N ALA A 95 -4.35 2.56 -5.90
CA ALA A 95 -5.42 2.60 -6.88
C ALA A 95 -6.66 1.89 -6.33
N ASN A 96 -7.83 2.50 -6.51
CA ASN A 96 -9.11 1.85 -6.24
C ASN A 96 -9.53 0.93 -7.41
N LYS A 97 -8.55 0.21 -7.97
CA LYS A 97 -8.73 -0.77 -9.04
C LYS A 97 -7.78 -1.92 -8.78
N ILE A 98 -8.32 -3.13 -8.85
CA ILE A 98 -7.60 -4.36 -8.61
C ILE A 98 -8.05 -5.44 -9.59
N CYS A 99 -7.13 -6.28 -10.03
CA CYS A 99 -7.44 -7.37 -10.96
C CYS A 99 -7.69 -8.65 -10.17
N GLY A 100 -8.87 -9.25 -10.35
CA GLY A 100 -9.16 -10.57 -9.78
C GLY A 100 -8.33 -11.65 -10.46
N LEU A 101 -8.22 -12.82 -9.83
CA LEU A 101 -7.58 -13.99 -10.45
C LEU A 101 -8.26 -14.45 -11.75
N ASP A 102 -9.51 -14.02 -11.98
CA ASP A 102 -10.27 -14.25 -13.20
C ASP A 102 -9.97 -13.22 -14.33
N GLY A 103 -8.98 -12.34 -14.13
CA GLY A 103 -8.56 -11.33 -15.11
C GLY A 103 -9.47 -10.09 -15.17
N ASN A 104 -10.53 -10.03 -14.36
CA ASN A 104 -11.48 -8.94 -14.37
C ASN A 104 -11.08 -7.83 -13.39
N TRP A 105 -11.08 -6.59 -13.87
CA TRP A 105 -10.80 -5.41 -13.05
C TRP A 105 -12.03 -4.98 -12.25
N ARG A 106 -11.84 -4.81 -10.94
CA ARG A 106 -12.88 -4.42 -9.98
C ARG A 106 -12.37 -3.36 -9.02
N SER A 107 -13.25 -2.83 -8.19
CA SER A 107 -12.87 -1.92 -7.10
C SER A 107 -12.24 -2.69 -5.94
N LEU A 108 -11.25 -2.08 -5.31
CA LEU A 108 -10.63 -2.58 -4.09
C LEU A 108 -11.63 -2.47 -2.93
N ASP A 109 -11.72 -3.50 -2.09
CA ASP A 109 -12.49 -3.38 -0.85
C ASP A 109 -11.71 -2.63 0.24
N ALA A 110 -11.83 -1.31 0.23
CA ALA A 110 -11.15 -0.43 1.19
C ALA A 110 -11.60 -0.62 2.66
N ARG A 111 -12.64 -1.42 2.94
CA ARG A 111 -13.06 -1.71 4.33
C ARG A 111 -12.04 -2.54 5.09
N ALA A 112 -11.34 -3.43 4.40
CA ALA A 112 -10.25 -4.21 4.99
C ALA A 112 -9.12 -3.30 5.53
N CYS A 113 -8.85 -2.18 4.86
CA CYS A 113 -7.84 -1.21 5.30
C CYS A 113 -8.31 -0.23 6.38
N THR A 114 -9.62 0.04 6.49
CA THR A 114 -10.15 1.19 7.25
C THR A 114 -10.86 0.82 8.55
N ARG A 115 -11.28 -0.43 8.74
CA ARG A 115 -11.98 -0.87 9.95
C ARG A 115 -11.01 -1.63 10.87
N SER A 116 -10.88 -1.17 12.11
CA SER A 116 -9.99 -1.64 13.19
C SER A 116 -10.20 -3.08 13.69
N GLY A 117 -10.74 -3.98 12.86
CA GLY A 117 -10.93 -5.40 13.14
C GLY A 117 -9.98 -6.29 12.34
N TRP A 118 -8.68 -6.17 12.59
CA TRP A 118 -7.65 -7.02 11.98
C TRP A 118 -7.77 -8.45 12.55
N ARG A 119 -8.47 -9.35 11.84
CA ARG A 119 -8.47 -10.78 12.17
C ARG A 119 -7.25 -11.43 11.52
N ARG A 120 -6.38 -12.01 12.35
CA ARG A 120 -5.24 -12.83 11.94
C ARG A 120 -5.73 -13.99 11.09
N LEU A 121 -5.56 -13.91 9.77
CA LEU A 121 -5.61 -15.06 8.88
C LEU A 121 -4.17 -15.49 8.67
N SER A 122 -3.83 -16.68 9.17
CA SER A 122 -2.53 -17.32 8.98
C SER A 122 -2.30 -17.56 7.49
N ALA A 123 -1.34 -16.86 6.89
CA ALA A 123 -0.93 -17.06 5.51
C ALA A 123 0.43 -17.76 5.44
N THR A 124 0.51 -18.77 4.59
CA THR A 124 1.74 -19.38 4.11
C THR A 124 1.99 -18.93 2.66
N ALA A 125 3.27 -18.67 2.37
CA ALA A 125 3.96 -18.67 1.06
C ALA A 125 4.12 -17.35 0.26
N ARG A 126 5.39 -16.91 0.29
CA ARG A 126 6.29 -16.36 -0.76
C ARG A 126 5.74 -16.06 -2.17
N GLY A 127 5.91 -14.80 -2.57
CA GLY A 127 6.86 -14.37 -3.62
C GLY A 127 6.47 -14.54 -5.10
N SER A 128 6.19 -13.43 -5.79
CA SER A 128 6.83 -13.02 -7.06
C SER A 128 6.14 -11.78 -7.66
N ARG A 129 6.92 -10.87 -8.25
CA ARG A 129 6.41 -9.73 -9.04
C ARG A 129 5.62 -10.27 -10.24
N MET A 130 4.39 -9.81 -10.47
CA MET A 130 3.65 -10.15 -11.70
C MET A 130 2.91 -8.96 -12.33
N ARG A 131 3.17 -8.79 -13.64
CA ARG A 131 2.31 -8.05 -14.58
C ARG A 131 1.03 -8.85 -14.81
N CYS A 132 -0.08 -8.14 -14.99
CA CYS A 132 -1.33 -8.70 -15.49
C CYS A 132 -1.12 -9.21 -16.94
N PRO A 133 -1.40 -10.47 -17.29
CA PRO A 133 -1.50 -10.89 -18.68
C PRO A 133 -2.73 -10.19 -19.28
N ALA A 134 -2.57 -9.55 -20.42
CA ALA A 134 -3.71 -9.03 -21.18
C ALA A 134 -4.57 -10.24 -21.59
N GLY A 135 -5.80 -10.30 -21.08
CA GLY A 135 -6.80 -11.25 -21.56
C GLY A 135 -7.09 -10.98 -23.03
N SER A 136 -6.79 -11.97 -23.87
CA SER A 136 -7.26 -12.06 -25.24
C SER A 136 -8.79 -12.06 -25.26
N ALA A 137 -9.37 -11.15 -26.04
CA ALA A 137 -10.72 -11.31 -26.55
C ALA A 137 -10.83 -12.56 -27.43
#